data_AF-A0A817ZKS4-F1
#
_entry.id   AF-A0A817ZKS4-F1
#
_cell.length_a   1.000
_cell.length_b   1.000
_cell.length_c   1.000
_cell.angle_alpha   90.00
_cell.angle_beta   90.00
_cell.angle_gamma   90.00
#
_symmetry.space_group_name_H-M   'P 1'
#
loop_
_entity.id
_entity.type
_entity.pdbx_description
1 polymer ?
#
loop_
_entity_poly.entity_id
_entity_poly.type
_entity_poly.pdbx_seq_one_letter_code
_entity_poly.pdbx_strand_id
1 'polypeptide(L)'
;MTAVIITEIQPSPGCNVYNPIARRYYSCFYYPILVNILPVAITLTSSLLAYWNVRLQLPVFRRRLDRQMAAIASIRVMMVLMIFGFPYIIISQYSVDLNISASNIMEIAIVSLLSAVFTTLMHANFAIKLK
;
A
#
# COMPACT_ATOMS: atom_id res chain seq x y z
N MET A 1 -11.80 -2.74 35.57
CA MET A 1 -12.01 -3.07 34.15
C MET A 1 -13.28 -2.38 33.71
N THR A 2 -13.19 -1.15 33.21
CA THR A 2 -14.34 -0.41 32.68
C THR A 2 -14.28 -0.48 31.17
N ALA A 3 -15.23 -1.20 30.58
CA ALA A 3 -15.42 -1.29 29.15
C ALA A 3 -15.71 0.11 28.59
N VAL A 4 -14.86 0.59 27.68
CA VAL A 4 -15.11 1.80 26.90
C VAL A 4 -16.10 1.41 25.81
N ILE A 5 -17.39 1.66 26.06
CA ILE A 5 -18.44 1.55 25.06
C ILE A 5 -18.33 2.79 24.17
N ILE A 6 -17.86 2.62 22.93
CA ILE A 6 -17.84 3.67 21.92
C ILE A 6 -19.25 3.78 21.33
N THR A 7 -20.12 4.58 21.96
CA THR A 7 -21.44 4.94 21.42
C THR A 7 -21.38 6.36 20.84
N GLU A 8 -20.87 6.48 19.62
CA GLU A 8 -21.23 7.58 18.73
C GLU A 8 -21.44 7.01 17.32
N ILE A 9 -22.63 6.43 17.09
CA ILE A 9 -23.11 6.15 15.74
C ILE A 9 -23.85 7.41 15.29
N GLN A 10 -23.13 8.37 14.73
CA GLN A 10 -23.74 9.45 13.96
C GLN A 10 -23.98 8.96 12.52
N PRO A 11 -25.17 9.16 11.93
CA PRO A 11 -25.43 8.81 10.55
C PRO A 11 -24.73 9.83 9.65
N SER A 12 -23.47 9.58 9.33
CA SER A 12 -22.72 10.35 8.34
C SER A 12 -22.62 9.56 7.02
N PRO A 13 -22.41 10.21 5.86
CA PRO A 13 -22.43 9.58 4.54
C PRO A 13 -21.19 8.71 4.25
N GLY A 14 -20.50 8.19 5.27
CA GLY A 14 -19.33 7.33 5.13
C GLY A 14 -18.76 6.83 6.46
N CYS A 15 -17.97 5.75 6.40
CA CYS A 15 -17.20 5.21 7.52
C CYS A 15 -15.86 5.94 7.60
N ASN A 16 -15.75 6.98 8.44
CA ASN A 16 -14.48 7.67 8.67
C ASN A 16 -14.00 7.52 10.11
N VAL A 17 -12.70 7.70 10.33
CA VAL A 17 -12.07 7.52 11.64
C VAL A 17 -12.28 8.76 12.50
N TYR A 18 -13.35 8.77 13.28
CA TYR A 18 -13.68 9.88 14.20
C TYR A 18 -12.74 9.96 15.41
N ASN A 19 -12.16 8.83 15.81
CA ASN A 19 -11.29 8.79 16.97
C ASN A 19 -9.93 9.46 16.63
N PRO A 20 -9.55 10.57 17.31
CA PRO A 20 -8.33 11.30 17.01
C PRO A 20 -7.06 10.48 17.25
N ILE A 21 -7.10 9.51 18.17
CA ILE A 21 -5.98 8.60 18.44
C ILE A 21 -5.78 7.68 17.25
N ALA A 22 -6.86 7.11 16.71
CA ALA A 22 -6.81 6.25 15.54
C ALA A 22 -6.38 7.05 14.29
N ARG A 23 -6.89 8.27 14.11
CA ARG A 23 -6.47 9.18 13.02
C ARG A 23 -4.95 9.40 13.03
N ARG A 24 -4.38 9.66 14.21
CA ARG A 24 -2.93 9.85 14.38
C ARG A 24 -2.13 8.57 14.14
N TYR A 25 -2.63 7.42 14.59
CA TYR A 25 -2.02 6.11 14.29
C TYR A 25 -1.99 5.84 12.78
N TYR A 26 -3.09 6.10 12.08
CA TYR A 26 -3.18 5.89 10.65
C TYR A 26 -2.19 6.78 9.89
N SER A 27 -2.17 8.08 10.20
CA SER A 27 -1.35 9.05 9.47
C SER A 27 0.15 8.93 9.77
N CYS A 28 0.54 8.61 11.01
CA CYS A 28 1.96 8.56 11.40
C CYS A 28 2.60 7.16 11.34
N PHE A 29 1.82 6.08 11.46
CA PHE A 29 2.37 4.73 11.58
C PHE A 29 1.84 3.80 10.47
N TYR A 30 0.53 3.65 10.33
CA TYR A 30 -0.03 2.65 9.42
C TYR A 30 0.33 2.89 7.96
N TYR A 31 -0.01 4.06 7.40
CA TYR A 31 0.24 4.38 6.00
C TYR A 31 1.74 4.53 5.65
N PRO A 32 2.56 5.28 6.43
CA PRO A 32 3.97 5.45 6.08
C PRO A 32 4.82 4.21 6.39
N ILE A 33 4.57 3.49 7.48
CA ILE A 33 5.47 2.40 7.93
C ILE A 33 4.97 1.05 7.42
N LEU A 34 3.73 0.67 7.76
CA LEU A 34 3.19 -0.65 7.43
C LEU A 34 2.92 -0.81 5.93
N VAL A 35 2.38 0.21 5.29
CA VAL A 35 1.95 0.13 3.88
C VAL A 35 3.07 0.50 2.90
N ASN A 36 4.07 1.28 3.31
CA ASN A 36 5.15 1.73 2.42
C ASN A 36 6.52 1.12 2.76
N ILE A 37 7.09 1.50 3.91
CA ILE A 37 8.47 1.11 4.27
C ILE A 37 8.62 -0.40 4.38
N LEU A 38 7.68 -1.08 5.04
CA LEU A 38 7.78 -2.51 5.29
C LEU A 38 7.75 -3.34 3.99
N PRO A 39 6.80 -3.15 3.06
CA PRO A 39 6.81 -3.82 1.76
C PRO A 39 8.06 -3.52 0.93
N VAL A 40 8.57 -2.29 0.95
CA VAL A 40 9.81 -1.92 0.26
C VAL A 40 11.02 -2.65 0.86
N ALA A 41 11.10 -2.73 2.19
CA ALA A 41 12.17 -3.46 2.86
C ALA A 41 12.12 -4.97 2.56
N ILE A 42 10.93 -5.57 2.57
CA ILE A 42 10.75 -7.00 2.25
C ILE A 42 11.14 -7.29 0.79
N THR A 43 10.74 -6.43 -0.14
CA THR A 43 11.07 -6.61 -1.57
C THR A 43 12.55 -6.41 -1.85
N LEU A 44 13.21 -5.44 -1.20
CA LEU A 44 14.66 -5.23 -1.29
C LEU A 44 15.44 -6.42 -0.70
N THR A 45 15.10 -6.85 0.50
CA THR A 45 15.78 -7.97 1.17
C THR A 45 15.62 -9.27 0.40
N SER A 46 14.40 -9.59 -0.04
CA SER A 46 14.15 -10.77 -0.88
C SER A 46 14.88 -10.72 -2.22
N SER A 47 14.98 -9.54 -2.86
CA SER A 47 15.76 -9.35 -4.09
C SER A 47 17.26 -9.58 -3.87
N LEU A 48 17.80 -9.07 -2.76
CA LEU A 48 19.20 -9.28 -2.37
C LEU A 48 19.49 -10.75 -2.06
N LEU A 49 18.60 -11.41 -1.31
CA LEU A 49 18.70 -12.85 -1.01
C LEU A 49 18.62 -13.70 -2.27
N ALA A 50 17.69 -13.40 -3.18
CA ALA A 50 17.59 -14.07 -4.47
C ALA A 50 18.87 -13.91 -5.29
N TYR A 51 19.43 -12.70 -5.32
CA TYR A 51 20.70 -12.43 -5.99
C TYR A 51 21.87 -13.22 -5.39
N TRP A 52 21.98 -13.25 -4.07
CA TRP A 52 23.01 -14.01 -3.35
C TRP A 52 22.88 -15.52 -3.59
N ASN A 53 21.67 -16.07 -3.54
CA ASN A 53 21.44 -17.49 -3.79
C ASN A 53 21.78 -17.88 -5.22
N VAL A 54 21.38 -17.08 -6.22
CA VAL A 54 21.78 -17.28 -7.61
C VAL A 54 23.30 -17.13 -7.80
N ARG A 55 23.97 -16.33 -6.95
CA ARG A 55 25.43 -16.19 -6.98
C ARG A 55 26.16 -17.45 -6.50
N LEU A 56 25.60 -18.17 -5.53
CA LEU A 56 26.29 -19.26 -4.81
C LEU A 56 25.96 -20.65 -5.34
N GLN A 57 24.74 -20.89 -5.85
CA GLN A 57 24.23 -22.26 -6.01
C GLN A 57 24.06 -22.76 -7.46
N LEU A 58 24.11 -21.88 -8.48
CA LEU A 58 23.76 -22.25 -9.86
C LEU A 58 24.99 -22.38 -10.79
N PRO A 59 25.02 -23.40 -11.67
CA PRO A 59 26.05 -23.54 -12.70
C PRO A 59 26.01 -22.34 -13.66
N VAL A 60 27.19 -21.92 -14.13
CA VAL A 60 27.43 -20.65 -14.85
C VAL A 60 26.46 -20.41 -16.02
N PHE A 61 26.03 -21.47 -16.71
CA PHE A 61 25.12 -21.38 -17.86
C PHE A 61 23.65 -21.09 -17.51
N ARG A 62 23.07 -21.64 -16.42
CA ARG A 62 21.68 -21.33 -15.99
C ARG A 62 21.55 -20.01 -15.23
N ARG A 63 22.65 -19.56 -14.64
CA ARG A 63 22.74 -18.39 -13.76
C ARG A 63 22.33 -17.06 -14.40
N ARG A 64 22.45 -16.90 -15.72
CA ARG A 64 22.07 -15.65 -16.41
C ARG A 64 20.55 -15.52 -16.58
N LEU A 65 19.86 -16.61 -16.95
CA LEU A 65 18.42 -16.61 -17.19
C LEU A 65 17.64 -16.43 -15.88
N ASP A 66 18.00 -17.18 -14.83
CA ASP A 66 17.33 -17.09 -13.53
C ASP A 66 17.55 -15.71 -12.88
N ARG A 67 18.73 -15.11 -13.06
CA ARG A 67 19.02 -13.75 -12.59
C ARG A 67 18.18 -12.70 -13.33
N GLN A 68 17.93 -12.88 -14.62
CA GLN A 68 17.07 -11.99 -15.39
C GLN A 68 15.61 -12.12 -14.98
N MET A 69 15.09 -13.34 -14.78
CA MET A 69 13.72 -13.56 -14.33
C MET A 69 13.48 -13.00 -12.93
N ALA A 70 14.41 -13.21 -11.99
CA ALA A 70 14.32 -12.65 -10.64
C ALA A 70 14.40 -11.11 -10.65
N ALA A 71 15.27 -10.53 -11.49
CA ALA A 71 15.37 -9.08 -11.63
C ALA A 71 14.11 -8.46 -12.28
N ILE A 72 13.53 -9.11 -13.29
CA ILE A 72 12.29 -8.64 -13.93
C ILE A 72 11.13 -8.70 -12.93
N ALA A 73 11.03 -9.75 -12.13
CA ALA A 73 10.01 -9.88 -11.11
C ALA A 73 10.14 -8.80 -10.03
N SER A 74 11.35 -8.53 -9.52
CA SER A 74 11.56 -7.50 -8.51
C SER A 74 11.35 -6.09 -9.04
N ILE A 75 11.82 -5.79 -10.27
CA ILE A 75 11.58 -4.50 -10.93
C ILE A 75 10.08 -4.26 -11.13
N ARG A 76 9.32 -5.28 -11.55
CA ARG A 76 7.87 -5.16 -11.72
C ARG A 76 7.17 -4.81 -10.40
N VAL A 77 7.54 -5.48 -9.31
CA VAL A 77 6.97 -5.20 -7.98
C VAL A 77 7.38 -3.80 -7.50
N MET A 78 8.65 -3.41 -7.64
CA MET A 78 9.12 -2.06 -7.27
C MET A 78 8.42 -0.96 -8.06
N MET A 79 8.30 -1.13 -9.38
CA MET A 79 7.65 -0.15 -10.26
C MET A 79 6.17 0.02 -9.90
N VAL A 80 5.45 -1.07 -9.66
CA VAL A 80 4.04 -1.01 -9.24
C VAL A 80 3.91 -0.31 -7.88
N LEU A 81 4.80 -0.61 -6.94
CA LEU A 81 4.76 -0.05 -5.59
C LEU A 81 5.09 1.46 -5.58
N MET A 82 6.04 1.90 -6.42
CA MET A 82 6.35 3.33 -6.59
C MET A 82 5.26 4.08 -7.36
N ILE A 83 4.81 3.57 -8.51
CA ILE A 83 3.91 4.31 -9.40
C ILE A 83 2.48 4.35 -8.88
N PHE A 84 1.97 3.23 -8.35
CA PHE A 84 0.59 3.14 -7.89
C PHE A 84 0.45 3.18 -6.36
N GLY A 85 1.45 2.69 -5.62
CA GLY A 85 1.42 2.71 -4.15
C GLY A 85 1.59 4.12 -3.56
N PHE A 86 2.49 4.93 -4.11
CA PHE A 86 2.74 6.29 -3.61
C PHE A 86 1.53 7.23 -3.74
N PRO A 87 0.85 7.36 -4.90
CA PRO A 87 -0.35 8.20 -4.99
C PRO A 87 -1.49 7.68 -4.12
N TYR A 88 -1.63 6.36 -3.96
CA TYR A 88 -2.62 5.79 -3.04
C TYR A 88 -2.39 6.23 -1.59
N ILE A 89 -1.14 6.24 -1.13
CA ILE A 89 -0.80 6.71 0.22
C ILE A 89 -1.11 8.19 0.41
N ILE A 90 -0.78 9.03 -0.58
CA ILE A 90 -1.08 10.48 -0.53
C ILE A 90 -2.59 10.71 -0.43
N ILE A 91 -3.37 10.04 -1.30
CA ILE A 91 -4.84 10.13 -1.28
C ILE A 91 -5.39 9.65 0.05
N SER A 92 -4.81 8.59 0.62
CA SER A 92 -5.25 8.04 1.89
C SER A 92 -4.83 8.86 3.12
N GLN A 93 -3.73 9.60 3.07
CA GLN A 93 -3.42 10.60 4.10
C GLN A 93 -4.36 11.79 3.97
N TYR A 94 -4.63 12.26 2.75
CA TYR A 94 -5.55 13.35 2.50
C TYR A 94 -6.98 13.01 2.97
N SER A 95 -7.45 11.78 2.77
CA SER A 95 -8.76 11.33 3.26
C SER A 95 -8.86 11.31 4.78
N VAL A 96 -7.76 10.97 5.46
CA VAL A 96 -7.66 10.96 6.92
C VAL A 96 -7.59 12.41 7.44
N ASP A 97 -7.05 13.34 6.66
CA ASP A 97 -6.90 14.73 7.07
C ASP A 97 -8.11 15.63 6.83
N LEU A 98 -9.01 15.24 5.91
CA LEU A 98 -10.26 15.96 5.66
C LEU A 98 -11.19 15.90 6.88
N ASN A 99 -11.54 17.08 7.41
CA ASN A 99 -12.63 17.22 8.38
C ASN A 99 -13.97 17.16 7.64
N ILE A 100 -14.87 16.28 8.10
CA ILE A 100 -16.20 16.11 7.49
C ILE A 100 -17.08 17.30 7.91
N SER A 101 -17.00 18.40 7.16
CA SER A 101 -18.03 19.44 7.14
C SER A 101 -18.92 19.23 5.93
N ALA A 102 -20.21 19.56 6.05
CA ALA A 102 -21.20 19.44 4.96
C ALA A 102 -20.83 20.27 3.71
N SER A 103 -19.87 21.18 3.81
CA SER A 103 -19.33 21.96 2.69
C SER A 103 -18.46 21.15 1.72
N ASN A 104 -17.91 20.00 2.13
CA ASN A 104 -16.81 19.33 1.40
C ASN A 104 -17.22 17.98 0.77
N ILE A 105 -18.53 17.75 0.57
CA ILE A 105 -19.06 16.47 0.06
C ILE A 105 -18.46 16.10 -1.31
N MET A 106 -18.24 17.09 -2.18
CA MET A 106 -17.67 16.87 -3.51
C MET A 106 -16.19 16.41 -3.45
N GLU A 107 -15.40 16.97 -2.53
CA GLU A 107 -13.99 16.57 -2.35
C GLU A 107 -13.89 15.13 -1.84
N ILE A 108 -14.77 14.75 -0.90
CA ILE A 108 -14.84 13.39 -0.37
C ILE A 108 -15.17 12.38 -1.49
N ALA A 109 -16.12 12.72 -2.37
CA ALA A 109 -16.49 11.87 -3.49
C ALA A 109 -15.31 11.66 -4.48
N ILE A 110 -14.55 12.72 -4.78
CA ILE A 110 -13.36 12.64 -5.66
C ILE A 110 -12.29 11.74 -5.03
N VAL A 111 -12.01 11.93 -3.74
CA VAL A 111 -11.00 11.14 -3.00
C VAL A 111 -11.40 9.66 -2.94
N SER A 112 -12.67 9.36 -2.70
CA SER A 112 -13.19 7.99 -2.70
C SER A 112 -13.07 7.32 -4.07
N LEU A 113 -13.39 8.05 -5.15
CA LEU A 113 -13.27 7.54 -6.51
C LEU A 113 -11.81 7.23 -6.85
N LEU A 114 -10.90 8.16 -6.55
CA LEU A 114 -9.47 7.97 -6.79
C LEU A 114 -8.93 6.77 -6.02
N SER A 115 -9.28 6.63 -4.74
CA SER A 115 -8.92 5.47 -3.92
C SER A 115 -9.39 4.15 -4.55
N ALA A 116 -10.63 4.09 -5.03
CA ALA A 116 -11.18 2.89 -5.71
C ALA A 116 -10.45 2.56 -7.02
N VAL A 117 -10.08 3.57 -7.82
CA VAL A 117 -9.31 3.38 -9.06
C VAL A 117 -7.92 2.84 -8.76
N PHE A 118 -7.20 3.40 -7.80
CA PHE A 118 -5.85 2.94 -7.47
C PHE A 118 -5.83 1.55 -6.84
N THR A 119 -6.81 1.23 -5.97
CA THR A 119 -6.92 -0.10 -5.36
C THR A 119 -7.26 -1.17 -6.40
N THR A 120 -8.18 -0.90 -7.33
CA THR A 120 -8.50 -1.83 -8.42
C THR A 120 -7.32 -2.05 -9.35
N LEU A 121 -6.56 -1.00 -9.71
CA LEU A 121 -5.31 -1.11 -10.49
C LEU A 121 -4.25 -1.93 -9.76
N MET A 122 -4.08 -1.75 -8.45
CA MET A 122 -3.16 -2.55 -7.65
C MET A 122 -3.56 -4.03 -7.65
N HIS A 123 -4.83 -4.34 -7.37
CA HIS A 123 -5.32 -5.72 -7.38
C HIS A 123 -5.22 -6.37 -8.77
N ALA A 124 -5.51 -5.64 -9.83
CA ALA A 124 -5.36 -6.13 -11.21
C ALA A 124 -3.91 -6.48 -11.53
N ASN A 125 -2.94 -5.68 -11.07
CA ASN A 125 -1.52 -5.96 -11.27
C ASN A 125 -1.06 -7.24 -10.55
N PHE A 126 -1.54 -7.48 -9.33
CA PHE A 126 -1.22 -8.70 -8.57
C PHE A 126 -2.01 -9.94 -9.01
N ALA A 127 -3.13 -9.77 -9.72
CA ALA A 127 -3.92 -10.88 -10.25
C ALA A 127 -3.25 -11.59 -11.44
N ILE A 128 -2.36 -10.92 -12.17
CA ILE A 128 -1.67 -11.49 -13.33
C ILE A 128 -0.58 -12.47 -12.85
N LYS A 129 -0.93 -13.76 -12.80
CA LYS A 129 0.04 -14.86 -12.68
C LYS A 129 0.83 -14.97 -13.98
N LEU A 130 2.16 -14.79 -13.92
CA LEU A 130 3.04 -15.19 -15.02
C LEU A 130 3.02 -16.72 -15.11
N LYS A 131 2.69 -17.22 -16.31
CA LYS A 131 2.70 -18.64 -16.66
C LYS A 131 4.10 -19.08 -17.05
#